data_AF-A0A3D1BY99-F1
#
_entry.id   AF-A0A3D1BY99-F1
#
_cell.length_a   1.000
_cell.length_b   1.000
_cell.length_c   1.000
_cell.angle_alpha   90.00
_cell.angle_beta   90.00
_cell.angle_gamma   90.00
#
_symmetry.space_group_name_H-M   'P 1'
#
loop_
_entity.id
_entity.type
_entity.pdbx_description
1 polymer ?
#
loop_
_entity_poly.entity_id
_entity_poly.type
_entity_poly.pdbx_seq_one_letter_code
_entity_poly.pdbx_strand_id
1 'polypeptide(L)' 'MRPLKAFINQASLRHNLSIVKQLTPNSKIMSVVKANGYGHGLINAAQGLH' A
#
# COMPACT_ATOMS: atom_id res chain seq x y z
N MET A 1 7.55 27.65 4.37
CA MET A 1 7.22 26.20 4.41
C MET A 1 5.69 26.07 4.41
N ARG A 2 5.09 25.26 3.54
CA ARG A 2 3.63 25.00 3.56
C ARG A 2 3.33 23.94 4.64
N PRO A 3 2.42 24.19 5.61
CA PRO A 3 2.28 23.33 6.79
C PRO A 3 1.52 22.01 6.53
N LEU A 4 0.84 21.88 5.40
CA LEU A 4 0.05 20.69 5.06
C LEU A 4 0.93 19.58 4.49
N LYS A 5 0.97 18.44 5.16
CA LYS A 5 1.72 17.23 4.73
C LYS A 5 0.86 15.99 4.93
N ALA A 6 1.00 15.03 4.01
CA ALA A 6 0.47 13.68 4.16
C ALA A 6 1.63 12.73 4.48
N PHE A 7 1.46 11.92 5.53
CA PHE A 7 2.45 10.90 5.93
C PHE A 7 1.94 9.54 5.51
N ILE A 8 2.76 8.83 4.73
CA ILE A 8 2.42 7.51 4.18
C ILE A 8 3.34 6.48 4.81
N ASN A 9 2.79 5.62 5.65
CA ASN A 9 3.55 4.57 6.32
C ASN A 9 3.53 3.29 5.50
N GLN A 10 4.66 2.97 4.86
CA GLN A 10 4.80 1.74 4.07
C GLN A 10 4.72 0.47 4.91
N ALA A 11 5.05 0.51 6.20
CA ALA A 11 4.91 -0.64 7.09
C ALA A 11 3.43 -1.02 7.30
N SER A 12 2.54 -0.02 7.34
CA SER A 12 1.09 -0.25 7.41
C SER A 12 0.57 -0.92 6.14
N LEU A 13 1.08 -0.53 4.96
CA LEU A 13 0.74 -1.20 3.69
C LEU A 13 1.19 -2.67 3.68
N ARG A 14 2.42 -2.95 4.12
CA ARG A 14 2.95 -4.33 4.23
C ARG A 14 2.14 -5.17 5.20
N HIS A 15 1.76 -4.59 6.33
CA HIS A 15 0.91 -5.25 7.31
C HIS A 15 -0.46 -5.63 6.71
N ASN A 16 -1.11 -4.70 6.01
CA ASN A 16 -2.39 -4.96 5.36
C ASN A 16 -2.29 -6.07 4.29
N LEU A 17 -1.22 -6.05 3.48
CA LEU A 17 -0.94 -7.12 2.51
C LEU A 17 -0.72 -8.47 3.21
N SER A 18 -0.05 -8.49 4.37
CA SER A 18 0.16 -9.71 5.15
C SER A 18 -1.15 -10.32 5.65
N ILE A 19 -2.10 -9.48 6.08
CA ILE A 19 -3.44 -9.93 6.48
C ILE A 19 -4.17 -10.54 5.28
N VAL A 20 -4.13 -9.88 4.11
CA VAL A 20 -4.77 -10.41 2.89
C VAL A 20 -4.17 -11.78 2.52
N LYS A 21 -2.84 -11.94 2.61
CA LYS A 21 -2.15 -13.22 2.40
C LYS A 21 -2.63 -14.31 3.38
N GLN A 22 -2.79 -13.98 4.66
CA GLN A 22 -3.29 -14.92 5.68
C GLN A 22 -4.74 -15.36 5.42
N LEU A 23 -5.59 -14.43 4.99
CA LEU A 23 -7.00 -14.71 4.70
C LEU A 23 -7.22 -15.46 3.38
N THR A 24 -6.24 -15.43 2.46
CA THR A 24 -6.37 -15.99 1.10
C THR A 24 -5.18 -16.89 0.72
N PRO A 25 -4.89 -17.96 1.48
CA PRO A 25 -3.66 -18.74 1.34
C PRO A 25 -3.49 -19.41 -0.03
N ASN A 26 -4.59 -19.65 -0.75
CA ASN A 26 -4.59 -20.36 -2.05
C ASN A 26 -4.81 -19.42 -3.25
N SER A 27 -4.81 -18.10 -3.05
CA SER A 27 -5.10 -17.12 -4.09
C SER A 27 -3.86 -16.35 -4.50
N LYS A 28 -3.78 -16.00 -5.79
CA LYS A 28 -2.85 -14.95 -6.24
C LYS A 28 -3.42 -13.59 -5.84
N ILE A 29 -2.54 -12.70 -5.37
CA ILE A 29 -2.91 -11.34 -4.95
C ILE A 29 -2.39 -10.35 -5.98
N MET A 30 -3.25 -9.44 -6.41
CA MET A 30 -2.89 -8.31 -7.28
C MET A 30 -3.18 -7.00 -6.55
N SER A 31 -2.14 -6.35 -6.04
CA SER A 31 -2.24 -5.04 -5.40
C SER A 31 -2.63 -3.97 -6.42
N VAL A 32 -3.85 -3.45 -6.33
CA VAL A 32 -4.33 -2.40 -7.25
C VAL A 32 -3.75 -1.04 -6.83
N VAL A 33 -2.94 -0.41 -7.67
CA VAL A 33 -2.25 0.86 -7.38
C VAL A 33 -2.63 1.99 -8.34
N LYS A 34 -3.90 2.05 -8.77
CA LYS A 34 -4.41 3.10 -9.66
C LYS A 34 -4.44 4.48 -8.98
N ALA A 35 -4.58 5.54 -9.77
CA ALA A 35 -4.69 6.93 -9.30
C ALA A 35 -3.55 7.35 -8.32
N ASN A 36 -2.30 7.12 -8.73
CA ASN A 36 -1.10 7.41 -7.93
C ASN A 36 -1.10 6.69 -6.56
N GLY A 37 -1.45 5.40 -6.53
CA GLY A 37 -1.60 4.64 -5.29
C GLY A 37 -2.74 5.14 -4.41
N TYR A 38 -3.89 5.50 -5.01
CA TYR A 38 -5.02 6.14 -4.31
C TYR A 38 -4.60 7.36 -3.47
N GLY A 39 -3.71 8.20 -4.00
CA GLY A 39 -3.20 9.39 -3.31
C GLY A 39 -2.08 9.13 -2.29
N HIS A 40 -1.68 7.87 -2.07
CA HIS A 40 -0.54 7.53 -1.20
C HIS A 40 0.82 7.73 -1.89
N GLY A 41 0.82 8.01 -3.20
CA GLY A 41 2.00 8.07 -4.04
C GLY A 41 2.32 6.69 -4.63
N LEU A 42 2.45 6.61 -5.95
CA LEU A 42 2.63 5.35 -6.67
C LEU A 42 3.83 4.55 -6.16
N ILE A 43 4.97 5.21 -5.98
CA ILE A 43 6.19 4.55 -5.51
C ILE A 43 6.08 4.11 -4.05
N ASN A 44 5.51 4.96 -3.17
CA ASN A 44 5.27 4.59 -1.78
C ASN A 44 4.34 3.37 -1.68
N ALA A 45 3.26 3.36 -2.47
CA ALA A 45 2.31 2.26 -2.51
C ALA A 45 2.97 0.98 -3.04
N ALA A 46 3.71 1.04 -4.15
CA ALA A 46 4.42 -0.12 -4.71
C ALA A 46 5.50 -0.67 -3.77
N GLN A 47 6.21 0.19 -3.04
CA GLN A 47 7.17 -0.21 -2.01
C GLN A 47 6.51 -0.75 -0.73
N GLY A 48 5.25 -0.43 -0.48
CA GLY A 48 4.49 -0.99 0.64
C GLY A 48 3.76 -2.29 0.32
N LEU A 49 3.50 -2.55 -0.97
CA LEU A 49 2.59 -3.61 -1.44
C LEU A 49 3.26 -4.67 -2.32
N HIS A 50 4.60 -4.77 -2.28
CA HIS A 50 5.34 -5.86 -2.88
C HIS A 50 5.36 -7.13 -1.99
#